data_AF-A0A957FVF9-F1
#
_entry.id   AF-A0A957FVF9-F1
#
_cell.length_a   1.000
_cell.length_b   1.000
_cell.length_c   1.000
_cell.angle_alpha   90.00
_cell.angle_beta   90.00
_cell.angle_gamma   90.00
#
_symmetry.space_group_name_H-M   'P 1'
#
loop_
_entity.id
_entity.type
_entity.pdbx_description
1 polymer ?
#
loop_
_entity_poly.entity_id
_entity_poly.type
_entity_poly.pdbx_seq_one_letter_code
_entity_poly.pdbx_strand_id
1 'polypeptide(L)'
;MGAFRFEAWPTEFQKITQYFGANPQNYAQFGLPGHEGIDIRAPTGSRVFAVAAGEVFRVHTDASSHNYGIHIRIQHQDDYKTVYGHLESVNVREGQIVEAGQMIGYADNTGNSFGSHLHLTLKKIGVHYPPWPREIIDPLPFLLPLLGWEEPAGPYIEGWIMTAALTRNGNLAQVNAGGATLRVTQDYSAEVPSGTIVIVTGEHPTFTKVKASRAAVGINDTPPPTTSEPPPTAALVRGWAWEAYVTVAGQMGIAGPHGINLRDKPSRDAHNIGLVRAGSTVLLDGEAQNNYLPVKAKRSDFMEPVAL
;
A
#
# COMPACT_ATOMS: atom_id res chain seq x y z
N MET A 1 13.44 15.41 17.43
CA MET A 1 12.28 14.65 17.92
C MET A 1 11.35 14.44 16.74
N GLY A 2 10.97 13.20 16.45
CA GLY A 2 10.02 12.89 15.38
C GLY A 2 8.58 13.09 15.86
N ALA A 3 7.64 13.25 14.94
CA ALA A 3 6.21 13.34 15.28
C ALA A 3 5.73 12.05 15.97
N PHE A 4 4.81 12.19 16.93
CA PHE A 4 4.15 11.06 17.57
C PHE A 4 3.57 10.06 16.54
N ARG A 5 3.87 8.77 16.74
CA ARG A 5 3.35 7.64 15.97
C ARG A 5 3.15 6.44 16.88
N PHE A 6 2.32 5.48 16.46
CA PHE A 6 2.38 4.16 17.08
C PHE A 6 3.59 3.41 16.51
N GLU A 7 4.31 2.73 17.39
CA GLU A 7 5.55 2.00 17.09
C GLU A 7 5.40 0.49 17.31
N ALA A 8 4.30 0.04 17.95
CA ALA A 8 4.00 -1.36 18.16
C ALA A 8 2.52 -1.69 18.01
N TRP A 9 2.23 -2.85 17.40
CA TRP A 9 0.88 -3.39 17.35
C TRP A 9 0.44 -3.84 18.75
N PRO A 10 -0.78 -3.50 19.22
CA PRO A 10 -1.12 -3.63 20.65
C PRO A 10 -1.56 -5.02 21.09
N THR A 11 -1.63 -6.01 20.19
CA THR A 11 -2.03 -7.40 20.53
C THR A 11 -1.16 -8.42 19.80
N GLU A 12 -1.39 -9.71 20.06
CA GLU A 12 -0.75 -10.80 19.30
C GLU A 12 -1.44 -11.06 17.94
N PHE A 13 -2.52 -10.35 17.61
CA PHE A 13 -3.33 -10.59 16.41
C PHE A 13 -3.54 -9.30 15.61
N GLN A 14 -3.01 -9.28 14.39
CA GLN A 14 -3.13 -8.15 13.45
C GLN A 14 -4.48 -8.13 12.73
N LYS A 15 -5.59 -8.07 13.48
CA LYS A 15 -6.94 -8.04 12.91
C LYS A 15 -7.84 -7.06 13.65
N ILE A 16 -8.30 -6.04 12.93
CA ILE A 16 -9.37 -5.15 13.39
C ILE A 16 -10.71 -5.88 13.25
N THR A 17 -11.50 -5.88 14.31
CA THR A 17 -12.85 -6.44 14.36
C THR A 17 -13.92 -5.37 14.31
N GLN A 18 -13.61 -4.15 14.76
CA GLN A 18 -14.51 -3.00 14.63
C GLN A 18 -13.72 -1.70 14.46
N TYR A 19 -14.14 -0.89 13.49
CA TYR A 19 -13.51 0.40 13.17
C TYR A 19 -14.08 1.54 14.02
N PHE A 20 -13.35 2.64 14.06
CA PHE A 20 -13.82 3.92 14.59
C PHE A 20 -15.08 4.41 13.85
N GLY A 21 -16.02 5.00 14.56
CA GLY A 21 -17.30 5.46 13.99
C GLY A 21 -18.32 4.37 13.69
N ALA A 22 -17.97 3.09 13.82
CA ALA A 22 -18.88 1.99 13.52
C ALA A 22 -20.11 1.96 14.44
N ASN A 23 -21.21 1.39 13.94
CA ASN A 23 -22.44 1.11 14.67
C ASN A 23 -23.03 2.32 15.45
N PRO A 24 -23.15 3.53 14.86
CA PRO A 24 -23.62 4.74 15.54
C PRO A 24 -24.88 4.56 16.37
N GLN A 25 -25.83 3.77 15.88
CA GLN A 25 -27.07 3.43 16.57
C GLN A 25 -26.85 2.73 17.92
N ASN A 26 -25.80 1.92 18.07
CA ASN A 26 -25.46 1.22 19.31
C ASN A 26 -24.76 2.15 20.32
N TYR A 27 -24.04 3.17 19.84
CA TYR A 27 -23.23 4.07 20.66
C TYR A 27 -23.97 5.36 21.04
N ALA A 28 -25.07 5.68 20.37
CA ALA A 28 -25.92 6.84 20.69
C ALA A 28 -26.39 6.84 22.16
N GLN A 29 -26.62 5.66 22.76
CA GLN A 29 -26.98 5.53 24.17
C GLN A 29 -25.89 6.04 25.14
N PHE A 30 -24.64 6.15 24.69
CA PHE A 30 -23.51 6.70 25.44
C PHE A 30 -23.20 8.16 25.06
N GLY A 31 -24.06 8.80 24.26
CA GLY A 31 -23.82 10.14 23.74
C GLY A 31 -22.65 10.22 22.75
N LEU A 32 -22.34 9.10 22.09
CA LEU A 32 -21.25 9.00 21.13
C LEU A 32 -21.81 8.92 19.70
N PRO A 33 -21.14 9.54 18.72
CA PRO A 33 -21.56 9.50 17.32
C PRO A 33 -21.27 8.14 16.65
N GLY A 34 -20.63 7.20 17.35
CA GLY A 34 -20.20 5.90 16.87
C GLY A 34 -19.19 5.29 17.84
N HIS A 35 -18.61 4.17 17.44
CA HIS A 35 -17.52 3.54 18.18
C HIS A 35 -16.32 4.48 18.33
N GLU A 36 -15.93 4.78 19.57
CA GLU A 36 -14.95 5.81 19.89
C GLU A 36 -13.48 5.34 19.90
N GLY A 37 -13.22 4.15 19.37
CA GLY A 37 -11.90 3.57 19.26
C GLY A 37 -11.84 2.55 18.14
N ILE A 38 -10.89 1.63 18.23
CA ILE A 38 -10.79 0.47 17.35
C ILE A 38 -10.74 -0.79 18.20
N ASP A 39 -11.54 -1.77 17.80
CA ASP A 39 -11.54 -3.09 18.44
C ASP A 39 -10.65 -4.02 17.64
N ILE A 40 -9.69 -4.63 18.32
CA ILE A 40 -8.68 -5.51 17.75
C ILE A 40 -8.90 -6.90 18.33
N ARG A 41 -8.87 -7.92 17.47
CA ARG A 41 -8.97 -9.31 17.89
C ARG A 41 -7.94 -9.59 18.98
N ALA A 42 -8.42 -10.06 20.13
CA ALA A 42 -7.60 -10.53 21.22
C ALA A 42 -8.44 -11.48 22.07
N PRO A 43 -8.39 -12.80 21.82
CA PRO A 43 -9.02 -13.78 22.69
C PRO A 43 -8.58 -13.63 24.15
N THR A 44 -9.38 -14.12 25.09
CA THR A 44 -9.09 -13.98 26.52
C THR A 44 -7.71 -14.52 26.87
N GLY A 45 -6.95 -13.76 27.66
CA GLY A 45 -5.57 -14.07 28.02
C GLY A 45 -4.52 -13.72 26.96
N SER A 46 -4.91 -13.09 25.85
CA SER A 46 -3.93 -12.56 24.87
C SER A 46 -3.14 -11.41 25.48
N ARG A 47 -1.85 -11.32 25.15
CA ARG A 47 -1.00 -10.21 25.61
C ARG A 47 -1.40 -8.89 24.95
N VAL A 48 -1.43 -7.84 25.75
CA VAL A 48 -1.66 -6.45 25.31
C VAL A 48 -0.37 -5.65 25.47
N PHE A 49 -0.02 -4.88 24.45
CA PHE A 49 1.22 -4.11 24.38
C PHE A 49 0.94 -2.60 24.26
N ALA A 50 1.80 -1.77 24.83
CA ALA A 50 1.73 -0.33 24.64
C ALA A 50 2.07 0.04 23.19
N VAL A 51 1.22 0.83 22.52
CA VAL A 51 1.44 1.20 21.10
C VAL A 51 2.59 2.19 20.91
N ALA A 52 2.95 2.94 21.96
CA ALA A 52 4.03 3.93 21.94
C ALA A 52 4.57 4.12 23.36
N ALA A 53 5.79 4.64 23.49
CA ALA A 53 6.37 4.97 24.79
C ALA A 53 5.55 6.06 25.51
N GLY A 54 5.49 6.00 26.84
CA GLY A 54 4.72 6.96 27.63
C GLY A 54 4.68 6.63 29.13
N GLU A 55 3.90 7.42 29.86
CA GLU A 55 3.65 7.24 31.29
C GLU A 55 2.23 6.75 31.53
N VAL A 56 2.08 5.66 32.30
CA VAL A 56 0.79 5.16 32.76
C VAL A 56 0.21 6.15 33.77
N PHE A 57 -0.76 6.97 33.36
CA PHE A 57 -1.34 7.98 34.26
C PHE A 57 -2.61 7.50 34.97
N ARG A 58 -3.19 6.37 34.52
CA ARG A 58 -4.35 5.77 35.18
C ARG A 58 -4.41 4.26 34.97
N VAL A 59 -4.71 3.53 36.03
CA VAL A 59 -5.06 2.11 36.00
C VAL A 59 -6.41 1.93 36.70
N HIS A 60 -7.33 1.21 36.06
CA HIS A 60 -8.62 0.89 36.64
C HIS A 60 -8.80 -0.63 36.65
N THR A 61 -9.05 -1.20 37.83
CA THR A 61 -9.08 -2.66 38.03
C THR A 61 -10.45 -3.21 38.41
N ASP A 62 -11.49 -2.38 38.50
CA ASP A 62 -12.86 -2.83 38.71
C ASP A 62 -13.52 -3.11 37.34
N ALA A 63 -13.79 -4.39 37.08
CA ALA A 63 -14.37 -4.86 35.82
C ALA A 63 -15.79 -4.35 35.55
N SER A 64 -16.51 -3.86 36.56
CA SER A 64 -17.95 -3.56 36.48
C SER A 64 -18.29 -2.09 36.62
N SER A 65 -17.40 -1.28 37.20
CA SER A 65 -17.70 0.12 37.54
C SER A 65 -17.50 1.14 36.39
N HIS A 66 -17.00 0.68 35.24
CA HIS A 66 -16.75 1.54 34.08
C HIS A 66 -17.02 0.81 32.76
N ASN A 67 -17.47 1.52 31.72
CA ASN A 67 -17.80 0.93 30.41
C ASN A 67 -16.61 0.21 29.74
N TYR A 68 -15.39 0.74 29.89
CA TYR A 68 -14.16 0.05 29.46
C TYR A 68 -13.77 -1.16 30.31
N GLY A 69 -14.47 -1.46 31.41
CA GLY A 69 -14.06 -2.48 32.37
C GLY A 69 -12.68 -2.18 32.95
N ILE A 70 -11.88 -3.22 33.15
CA ILE A 70 -10.48 -3.08 33.53
C ILE A 70 -9.74 -2.42 32.36
N HIS A 71 -9.02 -1.33 32.64
CA HIS A 71 -8.36 -0.56 31.59
C HIS A 71 -7.12 0.20 32.07
N ILE A 72 -6.23 0.47 31.11
CA ILE A 72 -5.00 1.23 31.29
C ILE A 72 -5.08 2.50 30.46
N ARG A 73 -4.59 3.63 30.98
CA ARG A 73 -4.45 4.87 30.22
C ARG A 73 -3.01 5.37 30.26
N ILE A 74 -2.48 5.69 29.09
CA ILE A 74 -1.08 6.09 28.91
C ILE A 74 -1.06 7.49 28.31
N GLN A 75 -0.25 8.37 28.90
CA GLN A 75 0.11 9.68 28.36
C GLN A 75 1.41 9.53 27.57
N HIS A 76 1.39 9.99 26.33
CA HIS A 76 2.53 9.98 25.43
C HIS A 76 3.08 11.39 25.24
N GLN A 77 4.15 11.48 24.44
CA GLN A 77 4.66 12.75 23.92
C GLN A 77 3.61 13.46 23.05
N ASP A 78 3.85 14.74 22.77
CA ASP A 78 3.00 15.58 21.95
C ASP A 78 1.52 15.54 22.37
N ASP A 79 1.23 15.52 23.67
CA ASP A 79 -0.12 15.53 24.23
C ASP A 79 -1.07 14.41 23.73
N TYR A 80 -0.55 13.27 23.28
CA TYR A 80 -1.37 12.12 22.92
C TYR A 80 -1.67 11.25 24.14
N LYS A 81 -2.87 10.68 24.19
CA LYS A 81 -3.24 9.67 25.21
C LYS A 81 -3.89 8.46 24.56
N THR A 82 -3.60 7.28 25.08
CA THR A 82 -4.28 6.04 24.69
C THR A 82 -5.05 5.43 25.86
N VAL A 83 -6.12 4.70 25.54
CA VAL A 83 -6.89 3.89 26.49
C VAL A 83 -6.97 2.46 25.96
N TYR A 84 -6.63 1.49 26.80
CA TYR A 84 -6.67 0.06 26.51
C TYR A 84 -7.76 -0.56 27.39
N GLY A 85 -8.90 -0.90 26.80
CA GLY A 85 -10.09 -1.38 27.52
C GLY A 85 -10.33 -2.89 27.41
N HIS A 86 -11.32 -3.35 28.17
CA HIS A 86 -11.82 -4.72 28.24
C HIS A 86 -10.77 -5.75 28.68
N LEU A 87 -9.86 -5.36 29.57
CA LEU A 87 -8.77 -6.23 30.02
C LEU A 87 -9.23 -7.29 31.03
N GLU A 88 -8.51 -8.39 31.12
CA GLU A 88 -8.58 -9.38 32.21
C GLU A 88 -7.85 -8.87 33.45
N SER A 89 -6.65 -8.34 33.22
CA SER A 89 -5.70 -7.94 34.26
C SER A 89 -4.65 -6.99 33.68
N VAL A 90 -3.94 -6.32 34.60
CA VAL A 90 -2.95 -5.28 34.30
C VAL A 90 -1.59 -5.68 34.84
N ASN A 91 -0.53 -5.39 34.09
CA ASN A 91 0.87 -5.72 34.41
C ASN A 91 1.72 -4.47 34.66
N VAL A 92 1.07 -3.31 34.80
CA VAL A 92 1.69 -2.01 35.05
C VAL A 92 0.97 -1.27 36.17
N ARG A 93 1.61 -0.24 36.71
CA ARG A 93 1.06 0.64 37.75
C ARG A 93 1.04 2.11 37.32
N GLU A 94 0.24 2.92 37.98
CA GLU A 94 0.25 4.38 37.79
C GLU A 94 1.65 4.96 38.07
N GLY A 95 2.06 5.94 37.27
CA GLY A 95 3.40 6.55 37.26
C GLY A 95 4.49 5.73 36.57
N GLN A 96 4.19 4.53 36.07
CA GLN A 96 5.18 3.70 35.37
C GLN A 96 5.45 4.23 33.96
N ILE A 97 6.72 4.42 33.62
CA ILE A 97 7.17 4.64 32.24
C ILE A 97 7.18 3.30 31.51
N VAL A 98 6.63 3.29 30.30
CA VAL A 98 6.61 2.12 29.41
C VAL A 98 7.20 2.47 28.06
N GLU A 99 7.82 1.48 27.43
CA GLU A 99 8.28 1.56 26.05
C GLU A 99 7.22 1.06 25.07
N ALA A 100 7.34 1.43 23.79
CA ALA A 100 6.53 0.82 22.75
C ALA A 100 6.78 -0.70 22.68
N GLY A 101 5.72 -1.49 22.55
CA GLY A 101 5.80 -2.94 22.52
C GLY A 101 5.97 -3.60 23.90
N GLN A 102 6.10 -2.82 24.97
CA GLN A 102 6.10 -3.37 26.32
C GLN A 102 4.74 -3.99 26.64
N MET A 103 4.73 -5.21 27.18
CA MET A 103 3.50 -5.87 27.64
C MET A 103 2.94 -5.13 28.86
N ILE A 104 1.66 -4.78 28.81
CA ILE A 104 0.98 -3.97 29.83
C ILE A 104 -0.22 -4.67 30.49
N GLY A 105 -0.70 -5.78 29.94
CA GLY A 105 -1.81 -6.54 30.51
C GLY A 105 -2.26 -7.69 29.62
N TYR A 106 -3.43 -8.24 29.95
CA TYR A 106 -4.08 -9.32 29.22
C TYR A 106 -5.49 -8.91 28.79
N ALA A 107 -5.88 -9.26 27.56
CA ALA A 107 -7.20 -8.94 27.01
C ALA A 107 -8.29 -9.90 27.54
N ASP A 108 -9.52 -9.42 27.66
CA ASP A 108 -10.71 -10.22 27.97
C ASP A 108 -11.99 -9.52 27.47
N ASN A 109 -13.06 -9.51 28.28
CA ASN A 109 -14.39 -9.04 27.94
C ASN A 109 -15.03 -8.27 29.11
N THR A 110 -14.22 -7.60 29.94
CA THR A 110 -14.75 -6.86 31.09
C THR A 110 -15.45 -5.56 30.67
N GLY A 111 -16.34 -5.04 31.51
CA GLY A 111 -17.14 -3.86 31.20
C GLY A 111 -18.21 -4.13 30.15
N ASN A 112 -18.48 -3.13 29.31
CA ASN A 112 -19.50 -3.22 28.27
C ASN A 112 -18.91 -3.78 26.97
N SER A 113 -18.83 -5.11 26.87
CA SER A 113 -18.28 -5.82 25.71
C SER A 113 -19.04 -7.12 25.43
N PHE A 114 -19.22 -7.45 24.15
CA PHE A 114 -20.03 -8.60 23.68
C PHE A 114 -19.20 -9.84 23.31
N GLY A 115 -17.88 -9.76 23.42
CA GLY A 115 -16.95 -10.85 23.17
C GLY A 115 -15.51 -10.37 23.34
N SER A 116 -14.61 -11.31 23.62
CA SER A 116 -13.23 -10.98 23.99
C SER A 116 -12.46 -10.27 22.86
N HIS A 117 -11.92 -9.08 23.17
CA HIS A 117 -11.14 -8.23 22.26
C HIS A 117 -10.37 -7.14 23.04
N LEU A 118 -9.48 -6.42 22.36
CA LEU A 118 -8.91 -5.16 22.87
C LEU A 118 -9.64 -3.97 22.27
N HIS A 119 -10.17 -3.08 23.10
CA HIS A 119 -10.60 -1.74 22.68
C HIS A 119 -9.46 -0.73 22.84
N LEU A 120 -9.11 -0.03 21.77
CA LEU A 120 -8.08 1.02 21.77
C LEU A 120 -8.69 2.39 21.40
N THR A 121 -8.70 3.33 22.34
CA THR A 121 -9.02 4.74 22.08
C THR A 121 -7.74 5.56 21.91
N LEU A 122 -7.74 6.53 20.99
CA LEU A 122 -6.71 7.57 20.89
C LEU A 122 -7.30 8.96 21.17
N LYS A 123 -6.54 9.79 21.86
CA LYS A 123 -6.88 11.18 22.16
C LYS A 123 -5.71 12.11 21.91
N LYS A 124 -6.01 13.36 21.58
CA LYS A 124 -5.03 14.44 21.42
C LYS A 124 -5.51 15.68 22.15
N ILE A 125 -4.83 16.05 23.25
CA ILE A 125 -5.27 17.18 24.08
C ILE A 125 -5.26 18.47 23.26
N GLY A 126 -6.30 19.29 23.44
CA GLY A 126 -6.47 20.55 22.73
C GLY A 126 -6.95 20.41 21.28
N VAL A 127 -7.12 19.20 20.76
CA VAL A 127 -7.71 18.97 19.43
C VAL A 127 -9.18 18.57 19.58
N HIS A 128 -10.04 19.41 19.01
CA HIS A 128 -11.45 19.09 18.85
C HIS A 128 -11.67 18.47 17.48
N TYR A 129 -12.26 17.27 17.44
CA TYR A 129 -12.53 16.52 16.21
C TYR A 129 -14.05 16.28 16.09
N PRO A 130 -14.86 17.29 15.73
CA PRO A 130 -16.31 17.13 15.61
C PRO A 130 -16.70 15.93 14.74
N PRO A 131 -17.74 15.15 15.10
CA PRO A 131 -18.63 15.30 16.26
C PRO A 131 -18.12 14.62 17.55
N TRP A 132 -16.85 14.25 17.63
CA TRP A 132 -16.31 13.42 18.71
C TRP A 132 -16.04 14.23 19.99
N PRO A 133 -16.59 13.80 21.14
CA PRO A 133 -16.35 14.47 22.41
C PRO A 133 -15.00 14.04 23.01
N ARG A 134 -14.58 14.72 24.08
CA ARG A 134 -13.46 14.29 24.95
C ARG A 134 -12.13 14.09 24.21
N GLU A 135 -11.89 14.92 23.19
CA GLU A 135 -10.63 15.00 22.43
C GLU A 135 -10.26 13.68 21.74
N ILE A 136 -11.27 12.85 21.46
CA ILE A 136 -11.12 11.56 20.80
C ILE A 136 -10.86 11.80 19.31
N ILE A 137 -9.88 11.09 18.77
CA ILE A 137 -9.55 11.08 17.35
C ILE A 137 -9.47 9.63 16.85
N ASP A 138 -9.58 9.46 15.53
CA ASP A 138 -9.49 8.15 14.90
C ASP A 138 -8.08 7.54 15.12
N PRO A 139 -7.95 6.37 15.77
CA PRO A 139 -6.67 5.67 15.91
C PRO A 139 -6.21 4.98 14.63
N LEU A 140 -7.10 4.79 13.63
CA LEU A 140 -6.79 4.00 12.43
C LEU A 140 -5.55 4.54 11.72
N PRO A 141 -5.38 5.85 11.45
CA PRO A 141 -4.20 6.37 10.77
C PRO A 141 -2.87 6.09 11.48
N PHE A 142 -2.90 5.83 12.79
CA PHE A 142 -1.72 5.50 13.58
C PHE A 142 -1.44 3.99 13.62
N LEU A 143 -2.49 3.15 13.56
CA LEU A 143 -2.37 1.69 13.50
C LEU A 143 -2.00 1.18 12.11
N LEU A 144 -2.47 1.85 11.06
CA LEU A 144 -2.21 1.50 9.67
C LEU A 144 -0.72 1.31 9.39
N PRO A 145 0.17 2.27 9.75
CA PRO A 145 1.61 2.09 9.74
C PRO A 145 2.12 0.72 10.19
N LEU A 146 1.59 0.22 11.30
CA LEU A 146 2.01 -1.02 11.95
C LEU A 146 1.51 -2.29 11.26
N LEU A 147 0.50 -2.18 10.41
CA LEU A 147 0.06 -3.22 9.49
C LEU A 147 0.85 -3.19 8.17
N GLY A 148 1.90 -2.36 8.10
CA GLY A 148 2.68 -2.07 6.91
C GLY A 148 2.15 -0.90 6.10
N TRP A 149 1.01 -0.28 6.46
CA TRP A 149 0.37 0.88 5.78
C TRP A 149 0.99 2.21 6.19
N GLU A 150 2.31 2.26 6.18
CA GLU A 150 3.05 3.51 6.11
C GLU A 150 3.10 3.98 4.65
N GLU A 151 3.26 5.28 4.45
CA GLU A 151 3.84 5.73 3.19
C GLU A 151 5.21 5.04 3.10
N PRO A 152 5.42 4.12 2.14
CA PRO A 152 6.62 3.32 2.13
C PRO A 152 7.83 4.24 1.94
N ALA A 153 8.98 3.94 2.52
CA ALA A 153 10.17 4.77 2.28
C ALA A 153 10.55 4.73 0.79
N GLY A 154 10.85 5.90 0.23
CA GLY A 154 11.45 6.02 -1.09
C GLY A 154 12.87 5.45 -1.15
N PRO A 155 13.50 5.40 -2.34
CA PRO A 155 13.02 5.93 -3.62
C PRO A 155 11.85 5.11 -4.21
N TYR A 156 10.99 5.81 -4.94
CA TYR A 156 9.77 5.24 -5.52
C TYR A 156 9.92 4.85 -6.99
N ILE A 157 9.04 3.96 -7.42
CA ILE A 157 8.71 3.74 -8.82
C ILE A 157 7.21 3.95 -9.01
N GLU A 158 6.84 4.79 -9.98
CA GLU A 158 5.44 5.11 -10.26
C GLU A 158 4.91 4.28 -11.42
N GLY A 159 3.67 3.81 -11.32
CA GLY A 159 3.03 3.02 -12.37
C GLY A 159 1.55 2.81 -12.08
N TRP A 160 0.93 1.90 -12.81
CA TRP A 160 -0.48 1.59 -12.72
C TRP A 160 -0.69 0.15 -12.26
N ILE A 161 -1.52 -0.03 -11.24
CA ILE A 161 -1.99 -1.35 -10.79
C ILE A 161 -3.49 -1.46 -11.09
N MET A 162 -3.98 -2.65 -11.42
CA MET A 162 -5.43 -2.88 -11.56
C MET A 162 -6.15 -2.50 -10.27
N THR A 163 -7.18 -1.66 -10.35
CA THR A 163 -7.88 -1.17 -9.16
C THR A 163 -8.44 -2.32 -8.32
N ALA A 164 -8.91 -3.39 -8.95
CA ALA A 164 -9.42 -4.59 -8.26
C ALA A 164 -8.34 -5.39 -7.49
N ALA A 165 -7.06 -5.21 -7.83
CA ALA A 165 -5.94 -5.83 -7.11
C ALA A 165 -5.52 -5.05 -5.86
N LEU A 166 -6.22 -3.96 -5.54
CA LEU A 166 -5.91 -3.08 -4.43
C LEU A 166 -7.06 -2.99 -3.44
N THR A 167 -6.73 -3.05 -2.16
CA THR A 167 -7.60 -2.55 -1.08
C THR A 167 -7.13 -1.14 -0.75
N ARG A 168 -8.03 -0.16 -0.72
CA ARG A 168 -7.68 1.25 -0.53
C ARG A 168 -7.91 1.74 0.89
N ASN A 169 -7.08 2.70 1.28
CA ASN A 169 -7.27 3.49 2.47
C ASN A 169 -6.66 4.90 2.30
N GLY A 170 -7.50 5.91 2.04
CA GLY A 170 -7.04 7.27 1.75
C GLY A 170 -6.14 7.33 0.52
N ASN A 171 -4.94 7.90 0.67
CA ASN A 171 -3.90 7.98 -0.35
C ASN A 171 -2.98 6.74 -0.39
N LEU A 172 -3.28 5.68 0.36
CA LEU A 172 -2.53 4.43 0.35
C LEU A 172 -3.41 3.28 -0.17
N ALA A 173 -2.77 2.27 -0.73
CA ALA A 173 -3.40 1.03 -1.13
C ALA A 173 -2.52 -0.16 -0.79
N GLN A 174 -3.12 -1.27 -0.37
CA GLN A 174 -2.44 -2.55 -0.21
C GLN A 174 -2.74 -3.44 -1.40
N VAL A 175 -1.69 -4.08 -1.91
CA VAL A 175 -1.83 -5.14 -2.90
C VAL A 175 -2.49 -6.35 -2.26
N ASN A 176 -3.61 -6.78 -2.82
CA ASN A 176 -4.42 -7.89 -2.34
C ASN A 176 -3.66 -9.23 -2.42
N ALA A 177 -4.26 -10.26 -1.81
CA ALA A 177 -3.78 -11.64 -1.93
C ALA A 177 -3.60 -12.04 -3.40
N GLY A 178 -2.44 -12.59 -3.74
CA GLY A 178 -2.06 -12.94 -5.12
C GLY A 178 -1.06 -11.98 -5.78
N GLY A 179 -0.76 -10.84 -5.13
CA GLY A 179 0.16 -9.85 -5.69
C GLY A 179 -0.47 -9.00 -6.79
N ALA A 180 0.32 -8.13 -7.40
CA ALA A 180 -0.13 -7.32 -8.52
C ALA A 180 1.03 -6.94 -9.43
N THR A 181 0.73 -6.76 -10.70
CA THR A 181 1.68 -6.19 -11.66
C THR A 181 1.57 -4.66 -11.67
N LEU A 182 2.66 -3.98 -11.29
CA LEU A 182 2.82 -2.53 -11.46
C LEU A 182 3.30 -2.22 -12.87
N ARG A 183 2.46 -1.56 -13.67
CA ARG A 183 2.75 -1.13 -15.03
C ARG A 183 3.40 0.25 -15.01
N VAL A 184 4.72 0.31 -15.06
CA VAL A 184 5.51 1.55 -14.96
C VAL A 184 5.52 2.28 -16.30
N THR A 185 5.82 1.53 -17.36
CA THR A 185 5.70 1.98 -18.75
C THR A 185 4.97 0.90 -19.55
N GLN A 186 4.79 1.12 -20.85
CA GLN A 186 4.24 0.11 -21.76
C GLN A 186 5.06 -1.19 -21.78
N ASP A 187 6.37 -1.08 -21.53
CA ASP A 187 7.34 -2.17 -21.72
C ASP A 187 8.03 -2.60 -20.43
N TYR A 188 7.71 -1.92 -19.34
CA TYR A 188 8.30 -2.20 -18.04
C TYR A 188 7.21 -2.35 -17.00
N SER A 189 7.20 -3.54 -16.40
CA SER A 189 6.37 -3.85 -15.25
C SER A 189 7.20 -4.51 -14.16
N ALA A 190 6.80 -4.28 -12.92
CA ALA A 190 7.35 -4.96 -11.76
C ALA A 190 6.25 -5.75 -11.06
N GLU A 191 6.61 -6.91 -10.52
CA GLU A 191 5.73 -7.63 -9.61
C GLU A 191 5.75 -6.94 -8.25
N VAL A 192 4.57 -6.71 -7.72
CA VAL A 192 4.36 -6.13 -6.41
C VAL A 192 3.82 -7.23 -5.51
N PRO A 193 4.59 -7.66 -4.49
CA PRO A 193 4.17 -8.73 -3.60
C PRO A 193 2.83 -8.42 -2.92
N SER A 194 2.04 -9.46 -2.66
CA SER A 194 0.85 -9.36 -1.80
C SER A 194 1.21 -8.70 -0.46
N GLY A 195 0.32 -7.84 0.03
CA GLY A 195 0.51 -7.12 1.29
C GLY A 195 1.36 -5.85 1.16
N THR A 196 2.03 -5.62 0.03
CA THR A 196 2.81 -4.40 -0.21
C THR A 196 1.91 -3.17 -0.22
N ILE A 197 2.39 -2.11 0.43
CA ILE A 197 1.71 -0.82 0.45
C ILE A 197 2.28 0.09 -0.62
N VAL A 198 1.38 0.75 -1.33
CA VAL A 198 1.67 1.69 -2.41
C VAL A 198 0.90 2.98 -2.20
N ILE A 199 1.45 4.09 -2.67
CA ILE A 199 0.86 5.43 -2.54
C ILE A 199 0.02 5.70 -3.78
N VAL A 200 -1.27 5.91 -3.62
CA VAL A 200 -2.15 6.32 -4.71
C VAL A 200 -1.86 7.76 -5.12
N THR A 201 -1.57 7.96 -6.41
CA THR A 201 -1.30 9.28 -7.00
C THR A 201 -2.28 9.69 -8.09
N GLY A 202 -3.21 8.81 -8.46
CA GLY A 202 -4.24 9.10 -9.47
C GLY A 202 -5.18 7.93 -9.71
N GLU A 203 -6.30 8.20 -10.39
CA GLU A 203 -7.35 7.22 -10.63
C GLU A 203 -7.76 7.11 -12.09
N HIS A 204 -8.08 5.89 -12.51
CA HIS A 204 -8.76 5.53 -13.74
C HIS A 204 -9.80 4.43 -13.39
N PRO A 205 -10.92 4.28 -14.12
CA PRO A 205 -11.97 3.31 -13.78
C PRO A 205 -11.49 1.86 -13.55
N THR A 206 -10.42 1.45 -14.23
CA THR A 206 -9.88 0.08 -14.18
C THR A 206 -8.49 -0.01 -13.55
N PHE A 207 -7.78 1.11 -13.43
CA PHE A 207 -6.41 1.16 -12.94
C PHE A 207 -6.23 2.29 -11.95
N THR A 208 -5.47 2.04 -10.90
CA THR A 208 -5.06 3.05 -9.94
C THR A 208 -3.59 3.38 -10.18
N LYS A 209 -3.28 4.67 -10.31
CA LYS A 209 -1.90 5.15 -10.40
C LYS A 209 -1.30 5.14 -9.01
N VAL A 210 -0.14 4.51 -8.87
CA VAL A 210 0.52 4.34 -7.58
C VAL A 210 2.02 4.56 -7.64
N LYS A 211 2.62 4.96 -6.52
CA LYS A 211 4.05 4.85 -6.24
C LYS A 211 4.30 3.65 -5.34
N ALA A 212 5.15 2.72 -5.77
CA ALA A 212 5.65 1.63 -4.94
C ALA A 212 7.10 1.92 -4.53
N SER A 213 7.52 1.48 -3.35
CA SER A 213 8.94 1.53 -2.98
C SER A 213 9.75 0.60 -3.86
N ARG A 214 10.89 1.07 -4.39
CA ARG A 214 11.79 0.26 -5.24
C ARG A 214 12.28 -0.98 -4.50
N ALA A 215 12.56 -0.86 -3.20
CA ALA A 215 12.95 -1.99 -2.35
C ALA A 215 11.82 -3.04 -2.26
N ALA A 216 10.57 -2.60 -2.12
CA ALA A 216 9.41 -3.48 -2.00
C ALA A 216 9.10 -4.27 -3.29
N VAL A 217 9.55 -3.78 -4.45
CA VAL A 217 9.39 -4.46 -5.76
C VAL A 217 10.68 -5.11 -6.25
N GLY A 218 11.67 -5.31 -5.38
CA GLY A 218 12.92 -6.01 -5.70
C GLY A 218 13.88 -5.24 -6.62
N ILE A 219 13.74 -3.91 -6.72
CA ILE A 219 14.62 -3.04 -7.51
C ILE A 219 15.66 -2.42 -6.57
N ASN A 220 16.81 -3.08 -6.42
CA ASN A 220 17.95 -2.53 -5.67
C ASN A 220 18.73 -1.53 -6.54
N ASP A 221 19.20 -0.44 -5.92
CA ASP A 221 19.71 0.77 -6.56
C ASP A 221 20.75 0.53 -7.66
N THR A 222 20.32 0.72 -8.91
CA THR A 222 21.03 1.57 -9.85
C THR A 222 19.97 2.38 -10.60
N PRO A 223 20.03 3.72 -10.57
CA PRO A 223 19.11 4.51 -11.38
C PRO A 223 19.46 4.27 -12.86
N PRO A 224 18.49 4.11 -13.78
CA PRO A 224 18.78 4.44 -15.16
C PRO A 224 19.18 5.93 -15.18
N PRO A 225 20.20 6.31 -15.95
CA PRO A 225 20.81 7.63 -15.86
C PRO A 225 19.76 8.72 -16.10
N THR A 226 19.65 9.65 -15.17
CA THR A 226 19.02 10.94 -15.40
C THR A 226 19.98 11.81 -16.21
N THR A 227 19.75 11.89 -17.52
CA THR A 227 20.17 13.04 -18.32
C THR A 227 19.00 13.51 -19.17
N SER A 228 18.52 14.71 -18.84
CA SER A 228 17.77 15.59 -19.71
C SER A 228 18.65 15.96 -20.92
N GLU A 229 18.08 15.86 -22.12
CA GLU A 229 18.64 16.11 -23.47
C GLU A 229 19.20 14.86 -24.21
N PRO A 230 18.76 14.54 -25.45
CA PRO A 230 19.23 13.38 -26.24
C PRO A 230 20.59 13.72 -26.90
N PRO A 231 21.57 12.80 -27.25
CA PRO A 231 21.50 11.55 -28.08
C PRO A 231 22.70 10.55 -27.77
N PRO A 232 23.22 9.58 -28.60
CA PRO A 232 22.87 9.09 -29.96
C PRO A 232 22.65 7.56 -30.12
N THR A 233 21.79 7.22 -31.09
CA THR A 233 21.66 5.92 -31.79
C THR A 233 21.78 4.64 -30.95
N ALA A 234 20.70 4.27 -30.25
CA ALA A 234 20.28 2.88 -30.40
C ALA A 234 20.07 2.68 -31.90
N ALA A 235 20.88 1.85 -32.55
CA ALA A 235 20.73 1.60 -33.99
C ALA A 235 19.34 0.98 -34.19
N LEU A 236 18.36 1.83 -34.48
CA LEU A 236 17.01 1.44 -34.75
C LEU A 236 17.01 0.89 -36.17
N VAL A 237 16.72 -0.40 -36.28
CA VAL A 237 16.55 -1.05 -37.56
C VAL A 237 15.14 -0.72 -38.02
N ARG A 238 15.04 0.04 -39.12
CA ARG A 238 13.76 0.36 -39.77
C ARG A 238 13.33 -0.85 -40.58
N GLY A 239 12.06 -1.18 -40.48
CA GLY A 239 11.47 -2.24 -41.28
C GLY A 239 9.95 -2.20 -41.21
N TRP A 240 9.34 -3.16 -41.89
CA TRP A 240 7.91 -3.31 -42.01
C TRP A 240 7.49 -4.57 -41.28
N ALA A 241 6.63 -4.41 -40.27
CA ALA A 241 6.07 -5.49 -39.47
C ALA A 241 4.64 -5.78 -39.95
N TRP A 242 4.25 -7.06 -40.01
CA TRP A 242 2.84 -7.38 -40.28
C TRP A 242 1.95 -6.84 -39.16
N GLU A 243 0.98 -6.01 -39.50
CA GLU A 243 0.24 -5.22 -38.51
C GLU A 243 -0.54 -6.09 -37.52
N ALA A 244 -1.03 -7.25 -37.97
CA ALA A 244 -1.77 -8.16 -37.10
C ALA A 244 -0.91 -8.79 -35.98
N TYR A 245 0.42 -8.65 -36.08
CA TYR A 245 1.37 -9.09 -35.05
C TYR A 245 1.95 -7.94 -34.24
N VAL A 246 1.43 -6.73 -34.40
CA VAL A 246 1.85 -5.57 -33.62
C VAL A 246 0.63 -5.00 -32.90
N THR A 247 0.63 -5.06 -31.57
CA THR A 247 -0.39 -4.36 -30.79
C THR A 247 0.03 -2.90 -30.63
N VAL A 248 -0.68 -1.99 -31.30
CA VAL A 248 -0.39 -0.55 -31.31
C VAL A 248 -1.04 0.15 -30.12
N ALA A 249 -0.28 1.03 -29.45
CA ALA A 249 -0.76 1.99 -28.48
C ALA A 249 -0.05 3.34 -28.69
N GLY A 250 -0.75 4.32 -29.25
CA GLY A 250 -0.16 5.62 -29.60
C GLY A 250 0.94 5.48 -30.66
N GLN A 251 2.12 6.02 -30.39
CA GLN A 251 3.29 5.94 -31.29
C GLN A 251 4.14 4.67 -31.10
N MET A 252 3.69 3.74 -30.25
CA MET A 252 4.41 2.53 -29.88
C MET A 252 3.61 1.30 -30.29
N GLY A 253 4.33 0.22 -30.59
CA GLY A 253 3.78 -1.10 -30.87
C GLY A 253 4.50 -2.17 -30.05
N ILE A 254 3.79 -3.23 -29.69
CA ILE A 254 4.37 -4.40 -29.04
C ILE A 254 4.32 -5.58 -30.01
N ALA A 255 5.48 -6.22 -30.22
CA ALA A 255 5.57 -7.45 -30.99
C ALA A 255 4.73 -8.55 -30.34
N GLY A 256 3.88 -9.21 -31.12
CA GLY A 256 2.99 -10.26 -30.65
C GLY A 256 3.71 -11.46 -30.05
N PRO A 257 2.97 -12.46 -29.54
CA PRO A 257 3.51 -13.56 -28.74
C PRO A 257 4.53 -14.45 -29.46
N HIS A 258 4.62 -14.36 -30.79
CA HIS A 258 5.59 -15.10 -31.61
C HIS A 258 6.71 -14.20 -32.19
N GLY A 259 6.79 -12.94 -31.76
CA GLY A 259 7.67 -11.93 -32.34
C GLY A 259 7.13 -11.38 -33.65
N ILE A 260 7.91 -10.51 -34.27
CA ILE A 260 7.60 -9.92 -35.58
C ILE A 260 8.80 -10.03 -36.51
N ASN A 261 8.56 -10.51 -37.72
CA ASN A 261 9.57 -10.44 -38.77
C ASN A 261 9.55 -9.04 -39.37
N LEU A 262 10.67 -8.32 -39.27
CA LEU A 262 10.83 -7.04 -39.93
C LEU A 262 11.34 -7.22 -41.35
N ARG A 263 10.69 -6.55 -42.30
CA ARG A 263 11.03 -6.61 -43.72
C ARG A 263 11.46 -5.27 -44.24
N ASP A 264 12.28 -5.24 -45.29
CA ASP A 264 12.75 -3.98 -45.89
C ASP A 264 11.65 -3.22 -46.66
N LYS A 265 10.55 -3.90 -47.03
CA LYS A 265 9.38 -3.34 -47.73
C LYS A 265 8.07 -3.92 -47.17
N PRO A 266 6.92 -3.24 -47.34
CA PRO A 266 5.60 -3.72 -46.90
C PRO A 266 5.06 -4.84 -47.80
N SER A 267 5.74 -5.98 -47.82
CA SER A 267 5.37 -7.16 -48.62
C SER A 267 5.86 -8.43 -47.95
N ARG A 268 5.08 -9.51 -48.05
CA ARG A 268 5.42 -10.82 -47.49
C ARG A 268 6.65 -11.45 -48.15
N ASP A 269 6.94 -11.09 -49.40
CA ASP A 269 8.03 -11.67 -50.17
C ASP A 269 9.31 -10.81 -50.11
N ALA A 270 9.25 -9.68 -49.41
CA ALA A 270 10.37 -8.78 -49.20
C ALA A 270 11.46 -9.42 -48.31
N HIS A 271 12.69 -8.90 -48.39
CA HIS A 271 13.81 -9.45 -47.63
C HIS A 271 13.52 -9.37 -46.13
N ASN A 272 13.66 -10.50 -45.43
CA ASN A 272 13.49 -10.54 -43.99
C ASN A 272 14.78 -10.01 -43.34
N ILE A 273 14.68 -8.83 -42.74
CA ILE A 273 15.76 -8.18 -42.00
C ILE A 273 16.05 -8.98 -40.73
N GLY A 274 15.02 -9.56 -40.10
CA GLY A 274 15.19 -10.43 -38.96
C GLY A 274 13.96 -10.50 -38.07
N LEU A 275 14.00 -11.45 -37.14
CA LEU A 275 12.95 -11.67 -36.16
C LEU A 275 13.21 -10.84 -34.91
N VAL A 276 12.33 -9.88 -34.63
CA VAL A 276 12.28 -9.15 -33.37
C VAL A 276 11.54 -10.01 -32.34
N ARG A 277 12.11 -10.11 -31.13
CA ARG A 277 11.59 -10.94 -30.03
C ARG A 277 10.15 -10.59 -29.68
N ALA A 278 9.37 -11.60 -29.32
CA ALA A 278 8.04 -11.43 -28.76
C ALA A 278 8.06 -10.46 -27.56
N GLY A 279 7.05 -9.61 -27.44
CA GLY A 279 6.95 -8.61 -26.38
C GLY A 279 7.88 -7.41 -26.54
N SER A 280 8.76 -7.38 -27.56
CA SER A 280 9.63 -6.23 -27.79
C SER A 280 8.84 -5.03 -28.26
N THR A 281 9.27 -3.87 -27.79
CA THR A 281 8.75 -2.58 -28.19
C THR A 281 9.28 -2.17 -29.56
N VAL A 282 8.39 -1.67 -30.40
CA VAL A 282 8.74 -1.00 -31.64
C VAL A 282 8.09 0.37 -31.70
N LEU A 283 8.75 1.32 -32.36
CA LEU A 283 8.18 2.66 -32.58
C LEU A 283 7.54 2.69 -33.96
N LEU A 284 6.33 3.24 -34.07
CA LEU A 284 5.70 3.45 -35.36
C LEU A 284 6.43 4.56 -36.12
N ASP A 285 6.68 4.36 -37.40
CA ASP A 285 7.45 5.25 -38.28
C ASP A 285 6.61 5.76 -39.47
N GLY A 286 5.28 5.71 -39.36
CA GLY A 286 4.35 6.14 -40.41
C GLY A 286 3.05 5.33 -40.43
N GLU A 287 2.29 5.51 -41.51
CA GLU A 287 1.03 4.79 -41.72
C GLU A 287 1.23 3.40 -42.33
N ALA A 288 0.28 2.50 -42.06
CA ALA A 288 0.30 1.15 -42.60
C ALA A 288 0.19 1.14 -44.13
N GLN A 289 0.89 0.21 -44.77
CA GLN A 289 0.78 -0.06 -46.20
C GLN A 289 0.72 -1.57 -46.42
N ASN A 290 -0.23 -2.05 -47.22
CA ASN A 290 -0.40 -3.48 -47.55
C ASN A 290 -0.46 -4.40 -46.31
N ASN A 291 -1.11 -3.95 -45.23
CA ASN A 291 -1.19 -4.61 -43.92
C ASN A 291 0.17 -4.75 -43.18
N TYR A 292 1.15 -3.93 -43.54
CA TYR A 292 2.40 -3.79 -42.80
C TYR A 292 2.50 -2.40 -42.17
N LEU A 293 2.91 -2.36 -40.90
CA LEU A 293 3.24 -1.14 -40.19
C LEU A 293 4.74 -0.83 -40.35
N PRO A 294 5.11 0.40 -40.75
CA PRO A 294 6.49 0.83 -40.72
C PRO A 294 6.89 1.04 -39.26
N VAL A 295 7.95 0.36 -38.82
CA VAL A 295 8.39 0.41 -37.43
C VAL A 295 9.91 0.51 -37.31
N LYS A 296 10.35 1.02 -36.16
CA LYS A 296 11.75 1.04 -35.73
C LYS A 296 11.91 0.12 -34.52
N ALA A 297 12.66 -0.95 -34.67
CA ALA A 297 13.02 -1.85 -33.57
C ALA A 297 14.47 -1.63 -33.14
N LYS A 298 14.79 -1.82 -31.86
CA LYS A 298 16.18 -1.77 -31.41
C LYS A 298 16.92 -2.99 -31.97
N ARG A 299 18.12 -2.78 -32.50
CA ARG A 299 18.98 -3.88 -32.98
C ARG A 299 19.19 -4.98 -31.92
N SER A 300 19.23 -4.62 -30.64
CA SER A 300 19.35 -5.54 -29.51
C SER A 300 18.18 -6.52 -29.39
N ASP A 301 17.02 -6.18 -29.95
CA ASP A 301 15.77 -6.91 -29.74
C ASP A 301 15.55 -7.99 -30.80
N PHE A 302 16.44 -8.08 -31.78
CA PHE A 302 16.45 -9.17 -32.75
C PHE A 302 17.03 -10.43 -32.15
N MET A 303 16.43 -11.57 -32.51
CA MET A 303 16.86 -12.90 -32.10
C MET A 303 18.26 -13.24 -32.57
N GLU A 304 18.65 -12.72 -33.74
CA GLU A 304 19.97 -12.93 -34.36
C GLU A 304 20.62 -11.58 -34.68
N PRO A 305 21.96 -11.51 -34.76
CA PRO A 305 22.66 -10.30 -35.19
C PRO A 305 22.23 -9.87 -36.59
N VAL A 306 21.76 -8.62 -36.72
CA VAL A 306 21.33 -8.04 -38.00
C VAL A 306 22.40 -7.09 -38.52
N ALA A 307 22.76 -7.16 -39.80
CA ALA A 307 23.67 -6.22 -40.45
C ALA A 307 22.97 -4.86 -40.73
N LEU A 308 23.73 -3.76 -40.72
CA LEU A 308 23.24 -2.43 -41.11
C LEU A 308 23.31 -2.26 -42.63
#